data_AF-A0A0C5XMH5-F1
#
_entry.id   AF-A0A0C5XMH5-F1
#
_cell.length_a   1.000
_cell.length_b   1.000
_cell.length_c   1.000
_cell.angle_alpha   90.00
_cell.angle_beta   90.00
_cell.angle_gamma   90.00
#
_symmetry.space_group_name_H-M   'P 1'
#
loop_
_entity.id
_entity.type
_entity.pdbx_description
1 polymer ?
#
loop_
_entity_poly.entity_id
_entity_poly.type
_entity_poly.pdbx_seq_one_letter_code
_entity_poly.pdbx_strand_id
1 'polypeptide(L)'
;MRHPLRFLRRVGPLGMVGMVGLIIGTPLTFLAYPLVLGFTVITYVGVRLIGLDLPHWVVLSSLVTAVLGNALMIIVSGIAATRRYNWRIGVFALLNPLYWCLHAYAAWRALGQTIFSPHRWEKTPHGISEDYESTAHV
;
A
#
# COMPACT_ATOMS: atom_id res chain seq x y z
N MET A 1 -3.01 -0.01 -21.39
CA MET A 1 -4.12 -0.02 -22.37
C MET A 1 -3.60 0.39 -23.72
N ARG A 2 -3.84 -0.38 -24.80
CA ARG A 2 -3.30 -0.07 -26.14
C ARG A 2 -4.15 0.93 -26.94
N HIS A 3 -5.44 1.06 -26.64
CA HIS A 3 -6.36 2.00 -27.31
C HIS A 3 -7.33 2.69 -26.32
N PRO A 4 -6.87 3.71 -25.58
CA PRO A 4 -7.64 4.33 -24.50
C PRO A 4 -8.94 4.99 -24.98
N LEU A 5 -8.93 5.62 -26.16
CA LEU A 5 -10.11 6.27 -26.73
C LEU A 5 -11.23 5.29 -27.11
N ARG A 6 -10.87 4.09 -27.61
CA ARG A 6 -11.87 3.05 -27.91
C ARG A 6 -12.48 2.48 -26.63
N PHE A 7 -11.67 2.31 -25.58
CA PHE A 7 -12.15 1.88 -24.28
C PHE A 7 -13.11 2.91 -23.65
N LEU A 8 -12.73 4.20 -23.68
CA LEU A 8 -13.56 5.30 -23.20
C LEU A 8 -14.94 5.33 -23.89
N ARG A 9 -14.97 5.14 -25.21
CA ARG A 9 -16.23 5.09 -25.97
C ARG A 9 -17.11 3.87 -25.64
N ARG A 10 -16.53 2.77 -25.18
CA ARG A 10 -17.27 1.53 -24.83
C ARG A 10 -17.80 1.52 -23.40
N VAL A 11 -17.00 1.95 -22.43
CA VAL A 11 -17.33 1.88 -20.99
C VAL A 11 -17.77 3.24 -20.43
N GLY A 12 -17.62 4.32 -21.20
CA GLY A 12 -17.89 5.68 -20.77
C GLY A 12 -16.81 6.25 -19.83
N PRO A 13 -16.91 7.55 -19.50
CA PRO A 13 -15.93 8.24 -18.66
C PRO A 13 -15.85 7.68 -17.24
N LEU A 14 -16.99 7.33 -16.63
CA LEU A 14 -17.02 6.74 -15.29
C LEU A 14 -16.32 5.38 -15.24
N GLY A 15 -16.52 4.55 -16.27
CA GLY A 15 -15.82 3.27 -16.40
C GLY A 15 -14.32 3.42 -16.60
N MET A 16 -13.89 4.44 -17.35
CA MET A 16 -12.47 4.79 -17.48
C MET A 16 -11.87 5.20 -16.14
N VAL A 17 -12.53 6.10 -15.41
CA VAL A 17 -12.06 6.55 -14.08
C VAL A 17 -12.00 5.38 -13.11
N GLY A 18 -13.00 4.50 -13.08
CA GLY A 18 -12.97 3.30 -12.24
C GLY A 18 -11.79 2.39 -12.57
N MET A 19 -11.55 2.11 -13.85
CA MET A 19 -10.45 1.25 -14.28
C MET A 19 -9.07 1.85 -13.97
N VAL A 20 -8.88 3.13 -14.27
CA VAL A 20 -7.63 3.84 -13.95
C VAL A 20 -7.44 3.93 -12.43
N GLY A 21 -8.51 4.21 -11.68
CA GLY A 21 -8.51 4.27 -10.22
C GLY A 21 -8.15 2.94 -9.58
N LEU A 22 -8.64 1.81 -10.10
CA LEU A 22 -8.28 0.47 -9.61
C LEU A 22 -6.79 0.15 -9.81
N ILE A 23 -6.20 0.63 -10.91
CA ILE A 23 -4.79 0.36 -11.24
C ILE A 23 -3.86 1.30 -10.47
N ILE A 24 -4.13 2.61 -10.50
CA ILE A 24 -3.23 3.65 -9.99
C ILE A 24 -3.53 4.00 -8.53
N GLY A 25 -4.76 3.79 -8.06
CA GLY A 25 -5.21 4.23 -6.73
C GLY A 25 -4.38 3.62 -5.61
N THR A 26 -4.13 2.32 -5.65
CA THR A 26 -3.35 1.64 -4.59
C THR A 26 -1.88 2.09 -4.57
N PRO A 27 -1.12 2.07 -5.68
CA PRO A 27 0.24 2.62 -5.70
C PRO A 27 0.31 4.08 -5.26
N LEU A 28 -0.62 4.92 -5.72
CA LEU A 28 -0.66 6.35 -5.37
C LEU A 28 -0.93 6.57 -3.88
N THR A 29 -1.83 5.76 -3.30
CA THR A 29 -2.11 5.79 -1.86
C THR A 29 -0.84 5.49 -1.05
N PHE A 30 -0.07 4.47 -1.43
CA PHE A 30 1.16 4.12 -0.73
C PHE A 30 2.32 5.11 -0.97
N LEU A 31 2.37 5.77 -2.12
CA LEU A 31 3.28 6.89 -2.35
C LEU A 31 2.95 8.09 -1.47
N ALA A 32 1.66 8.40 -1.29
CA ALA A 32 1.19 9.49 -0.43
C ALA A 32 1.30 9.16 1.07
N TYR A 33 1.32 7.89 1.45
CA TYR A 33 1.25 7.43 2.84
C TYR A 33 2.32 8.05 3.77
N PRO A 34 3.61 8.15 3.42
CA PRO A 34 4.63 8.77 4.29
C PRO A 34 4.34 10.25 4.56
N LEU A 35 3.80 10.97 3.57
CA LEU A 35 3.41 12.38 3.73
C LEU A 35 2.25 12.50 4.72
N VAL A 36 1.19 11.71 4.52
CA VAL A 36 0.01 11.70 5.39
C VAL A 36 0.37 11.30 6.82
N LEU A 37 1.19 10.26 6.97
CA LEU A 37 1.67 9.80 8.28
C LEU A 37 2.54 10.88 8.95
N GLY A 38 3.44 11.52 8.20
CA GLY A 38 4.26 12.62 8.69
C GLY A 38 3.42 13.81 9.18
N PHE A 39 2.44 14.26 8.39
CA PHE A 39 1.49 15.30 8.79
C PHE A 39 0.71 14.92 10.05
N THR A 40 0.25 13.67 10.13
CA THR A 40 -0.45 13.15 11.31
C THR A 40 0.45 13.24 12.55
N VAL A 41 1.67 12.68 12.49
CA VAL A 41 2.62 12.69 13.61
C VAL A 41 2.95 14.12 14.04
N ILE A 42 3.27 15.01 13.10
CA ILE A 42 3.60 16.42 13.39
C ILE A 42 2.45 17.13 14.10
N THR A 43 1.23 16.94 13.59
CA THR A 43 0.01 17.58 14.14
C THR A 43 -0.26 17.14 15.58
N TYR A 44 -0.06 15.84 15.89
CA TYR A 44 -0.40 15.30 17.22
C TYR A 44 0.76 15.30 18.24
N VAL A 45 2.02 15.26 17.79
CA VAL A 45 3.20 15.38 18.67
C VAL A 45 3.44 16.84 19.08
N GLY A 46 2.72 17.80 18.48
CA GLY A 46 2.74 19.21 18.90
C GLY A 46 3.88 20.02 18.31
N VAL A 47 4.55 19.51 17.27
CA VAL A 47 5.52 20.29 16.50
C VAL A 47 4.73 21.26 15.63
N ARG A 48 4.68 22.54 16.02
CA ARG A 48 4.11 23.62 15.20
C ARG A 48 5.00 23.84 13.97
N LEU A 49 4.81 23.03 12.94
CA LEU A 49 5.41 23.29 11.64
C LEU A 49 4.59 24.40 10.96
N ILE A 50 5.24 25.52 10.63
CA ILE A 50 4.71 26.58 9.74
C ILE A 50 3.57 27.44 10.35
N GLY A 51 3.23 27.29 11.63
CA GLY A 51 2.15 28.10 12.24
C GLY A 51 0.77 27.81 11.63
N LEU A 52 0.60 26.61 11.07
CA LEU A 52 -0.62 26.16 10.43
C LEU A 52 -1.66 25.75 11.50
N ASP A 53 -2.58 26.66 11.82
CA ASP A 53 -3.71 26.37 12.71
C ASP A 53 -4.86 25.73 11.91
N LEU A 54 -4.96 24.40 12.00
CA LEU A 54 -6.06 23.66 11.39
C LEU A 54 -7.36 23.84 12.19
N PRO A 55 -8.51 24.03 11.52
CA PRO A 55 -9.80 24.06 12.21
C PRO A 55 -10.04 22.78 13.02
N HIS A 56 -10.62 22.92 14.21
CA HIS A 56 -10.83 21.78 15.12
C HIS A 56 -11.58 20.61 14.47
N TRP A 57 -12.58 20.89 13.63
CA TRP A 57 -13.35 19.87 12.92
C TRP A 57 -12.50 19.06 11.92
N VAL A 58 -11.49 19.68 11.30
CA VAL A 58 -10.56 19.00 10.38
C VAL A 58 -9.70 18.02 11.16
N VAL A 59 -9.14 18.47 12.28
CA VAL A 59 -8.30 17.63 13.15
C VAL A 59 -9.11 16.45 13.67
N LEU A 60 -10.30 16.70 14.20
CA LEU A 60 -11.18 15.66 14.73
C LEU A 60 -11.59 14.66 13.63
N SER A 61 -12.04 15.14 12.47
CA SER A 61 -12.43 14.25 11.36
C SER A 61 -11.24 13.39 10.90
N SER A 62 -10.05 13.98 10.83
CA SER A 62 -8.82 13.29 10.42
C SER A 62 -8.41 12.22 11.45
N LEU A 63 -8.52 12.52 12.75
CA LEU A 63 -8.28 11.55 13.83
C LEU A 63 -9.25 10.39 13.74
N VAL A 64 -10.55 10.68 13.61
CA VAL A 64 -11.62 9.69 13.53
C VAL A 64 -11.38 8.78 12.33
N THR A 65 -11.13 9.35 11.14
CA THR A 65 -10.85 8.56 9.94
C THR A 65 -9.58 7.74 10.07
N ALA A 66 -8.50 8.28 10.64
CA ALA A 66 -7.26 7.55 10.85
C ALA A 66 -7.50 6.36 11.79
N VAL A 67 -8.05 6.60 12.99
CA VAL A 67 -8.26 5.54 13.99
C VAL A 67 -9.26 4.49 13.49
N LEU A 68 -10.42 4.91 13.00
CA LEU A 68 -11.46 3.97 12.54
C LEU A 68 -11.02 3.19 11.30
N GLY A 69 -10.38 3.86 10.33
CA GLY A 69 -9.89 3.19 9.12
C GLY A 69 -8.82 2.15 9.43
N ASN A 70 -7.87 2.49 10.32
CA ASN A 70 -6.82 1.57 10.75
C ASN A 70 -7.42 0.37 11.52
N ALA A 71 -8.30 0.64 12.47
CA ALA A 71 -8.97 -0.39 13.26
C ALA A 71 -9.82 -1.33 12.37
N LEU A 72 -10.58 -0.77 11.43
CA LEU A 72 -11.39 -1.55 10.50
C LEU A 72 -10.52 -2.49 9.66
N MET A 73 -9.39 -1.99 9.14
CA MET A 73 -8.48 -2.82 8.35
C MET A 73 -7.84 -3.94 9.19
N ILE A 74 -7.42 -3.65 10.42
CA ILE A 74 -6.91 -4.68 11.35
C ILE A 74 -7.98 -5.75 11.60
N ILE A 75 -9.22 -5.35 11.88
CA ILE A 75 -10.32 -6.28 12.16
C ILE A 75 -10.64 -7.13 10.93
N VAL A 76 -10.82 -6.51 9.76
CA VAL A 76 -11.17 -7.24 8.53
C VAL A 76 -10.05 -8.19 8.12
N SER A 77 -8.80 -7.75 8.14
CA SER A 77 -7.64 -8.62 7.85
C SER A 77 -7.52 -9.75 8.87
N GLY A 78 -7.74 -9.47 10.16
CA GLY A 78 -7.70 -10.46 11.23
C GLY A 78 -8.79 -11.53 11.10
N ILE A 79 -10.03 -11.12 10.81
CA ILE A 79 -11.16 -12.03 10.55
C ILE A 79 -10.88 -12.88 9.31
N ALA A 80 -10.43 -12.26 8.22
CA ALA A 80 -10.12 -12.97 6.97
C ALA A 80 -9.02 -14.02 7.18
N ALA A 81 -7.92 -13.65 7.84
CA ALA A 81 -6.82 -14.56 8.14
C ALA A 81 -7.22 -15.67 9.11
N THR A 82 -8.02 -15.37 10.13
CA THR A 82 -8.52 -16.36 11.08
C THR A 82 -9.42 -17.39 10.41
N ARG A 83 -10.35 -16.92 9.55
CA ARG A 83 -11.26 -17.80 8.80
C ARG A 83 -10.53 -18.65 7.76
N ARG A 84 -9.45 -18.13 7.17
CA ARG A 84 -8.69 -18.84 6.13
C ARG A 84 -7.68 -19.84 6.71
N TYR A 85 -7.07 -19.53 7.86
CA TYR A 85 -5.96 -20.30 8.44
C TYR A 85 -6.25 -20.72 9.88
N ASN A 86 -6.08 -19.82 10.85
CA ASN A 86 -6.45 -19.98 12.27
C ASN A 86 -6.21 -18.68 13.04
N TRP A 87 -6.64 -18.62 14.31
CA TRP A 87 -6.53 -17.42 15.15
C TRP A 87 -5.08 -16.98 15.41
N ARG A 88 -4.11 -17.93 15.47
CA ARG A 88 -2.69 -17.61 15.69
C ARG A 88 -2.13 -16.79 14.54
N ILE A 89 -2.60 -17.04 13.32
CA ILE A 89 -2.28 -16.22 12.15
C ILE A 89 -3.04 -14.90 12.17
N GLY A 90 -4.32 -14.92 12.57
CA GLY A 90 -5.15 -13.72 12.67
C GLY A 90 -4.59 -12.61 13.56
N VAL A 91 -3.91 -12.97 14.66
CA VAL A 91 -3.28 -12.00 15.58
C VAL A 91 -2.24 -11.11 14.88
N PHE A 92 -1.57 -11.59 13.83
CA PHE A 92 -0.60 -10.79 13.09
C PHE A 92 -1.22 -9.62 12.32
N ALA A 93 -2.55 -9.55 12.18
CA ALA A 93 -3.22 -8.36 11.63
C ALA A 93 -2.95 -7.09 12.46
N LEU A 94 -2.57 -7.22 13.74
CA LEU A 94 -2.10 -6.10 14.57
C LEU A 94 -0.84 -5.42 14.00
N LEU A 95 -0.07 -6.11 13.16
CA LEU A 95 1.11 -5.56 12.49
C LEU A 95 0.78 -4.79 11.20
N ASN A 96 -0.50 -4.66 10.83
CA ASN A 96 -0.91 -3.89 9.64
C ASN A 96 -0.33 -2.46 9.61
N PRO A 97 -0.29 -1.69 10.72
CA PRO A 97 0.35 -0.36 10.73
C PRO A 97 1.80 -0.37 10.28
N LEU A 98 2.57 -1.34 10.75
CA LEU A 98 3.96 -1.52 10.34
C LEU A 98 4.05 -1.97 8.87
N TYR A 99 3.14 -2.85 8.45
CA TYR A 99 3.07 -3.35 7.09
C TYR A 99 2.79 -2.24 6.06
N TRP A 100 1.97 -1.24 6.39
CA TRP A 100 1.74 -0.10 5.49
C TRP A 100 3.00 0.76 5.29
N CYS A 101 3.85 0.90 6.31
CA CYS A 101 5.15 1.57 6.16
C CYS A 101 6.05 0.80 5.17
N LEU A 102 6.06 -0.53 5.25
CA LEU A 102 6.80 -1.38 4.30
C LEU A 102 6.24 -1.26 2.88
N HIS A 103 4.92 -1.19 2.72
CA HIS A 103 4.27 -0.93 1.43
C HIS A 103 4.66 0.43 0.85
N ALA A 104 4.66 1.47 1.67
CA ALA A 104 5.09 2.80 1.24
C ALA A 104 6.54 2.81 0.77
N TYR A 105 7.44 2.18 1.53
CA TYR A 105 8.84 2.01 1.13
C TYR A 105 8.98 1.27 -0.21
N ALA A 106 8.26 0.16 -0.37
CA ALA A 106 8.25 -0.61 -1.61
C ALA A 106 7.70 0.21 -2.79
N ALA A 107 6.65 1.02 -2.58
CA ALA A 107 6.06 1.89 -3.59
C ALA A 107 7.05 2.96 -4.08
N TRP A 108 7.77 3.62 -3.16
CA TRP A 108 8.81 4.59 -3.52
C TRP A 108 9.97 3.96 -4.28
N ARG A 109 10.40 2.75 -3.87
CA ARG A 109 11.42 2.00 -4.58
C ARG A 109 10.98 1.60 -5.99
N ALA A 110 9.74 1.12 -6.13
CA ALA A 110 9.15 0.76 -7.42
C ALA A 110 9.00 1.98 -8.34
N LEU A 111 8.65 3.16 -7.79
CA LEU A 111 8.61 4.41 -8.56
C LEU A 111 10.00 4.76 -9.10
N GLY A 112 11.04 4.69 -8.26
CA GLY A 112 12.42 4.91 -8.69
C GLY A 112 12.85 3.92 -9.78
N GLN A 113 12.55 2.63 -9.63
CA GLN A 113 12.82 1.62 -10.66
C GLN A 113 12.09 1.90 -11.96
N THR A 114 10.82 2.30 -11.89
CA THR A 114 10.02 2.60 -13.09
C THR A 114 10.61 3.76 -13.90
N ILE A 115 11.20 4.76 -13.23
CA ILE A 115 11.79 5.93 -13.87
C ILE A 115 13.22 5.64 -14.38
N PHE A 116 14.06 5.06 -13.53
CA PHE A 116 15.51 4.95 -13.81
C PHE A 116 15.94 3.58 -14.34
N SER A 117 15.12 2.55 -14.22
CA SER A 117 15.44 1.18 -14.63
C SER A 117 14.16 0.38 -14.96
N PRO A 118 13.36 0.80 -15.96
CA PRO A 118 12.02 0.25 -16.21
C PRO A 118 11.99 -1.25 -16.53
N HIS A 119 13.11 -1.82 -16.96
CA HIS A 119 13.26 -3.24 -17.27
C HIS A 119 13.92 -4.05 -16.12
N ARG A 120 14.23 -3.40 -14.99
CA ARG A 120 14.82 -4.07 -13.84
C ARG A 120 13.73 -4.82 -13.09
N TRP A 121 13.90 -6.13 -13.05
CA TRP A 121 13.05 -7.02 -12.26
C TRP A 121 13.87 -7.64 -11.15
N GLU A 122 13.56 -7.28 -9.91
CA GLU A 122 14.22 -7.84 -8.74
C GLU A 122 13.51 -9.13 -8.33
N LYS A 123 14.11 -10.25 -8.72
CA LYS A 123 13.65 -11.56 -8.29
C LYS A 123 13.98 -11.72 -6.82
N THR A 124 13.02 -12.21 -6.03
CA THR A 124 13.35 -12.78 -4.73
C THR A 124 14.27 -13.98 -4.96
N PRO A 125 15.34 -14.17 -4.19
CA PRO A 125 16.09 -15.42 -4.20
C PRO A 125 15.13 -16.54 -3.82
N HIS A 126 14.85 -17.44 -4.76
CA HIS A 126 14.18 -18.69 -4.45
C HIS A 126 15.31 -19.68 -4.20
N GLY A 127 15.33 -20.35 -3.06
CA GLY A 127 16.40 -21.30 -2.67
C GLY A 127 16.41 -22.58 -3.49
N ILE A 128 16.27 -22.49 -4.82
CA ILE A 128 16.17 -23.60 -5.79
C ILE A 128 17.17 -23.41 -6.93
N SER A 129 18.23 -22.62 -6.72
CA SER A 129 19.35 -22.50 -7.68
C SER A 129 20.69 -22.98 -7.12
N GLU A 130 20.70 -23.47 -5.89
CA GLU A 130 21.79 -24.27 -5.32
C GLU A 130 21.18 -25.66 -5.05
N ASP A 131 21.80 -26.72 -5.57
CA ASP A 131 21.43 -28.14 -5.43
C ASP A 131 20.40 -28.76 -6.39
N TYR A 132 20.65 -28.65 -7.70
CA TYR A 132 20.25 -29.72 -8.65
C TYR A 132 21.42 -30.08 -9.59
N GLU A 133 22.64 -30.21 -9.03
CA GLU A 133 23.65 -31.05 -9.68
C GLU A 133 23.22 -32.51 -9.49
N SER A 134 22.67 -33.06 -10.57
CA SER A 134 22.37 -34.47 -10.75
C SER A 134 23.60 -35.33 -10.42
N THR A 135 23.65 -35.89 -9.22
CA THR A 135 24.48 -37.05 -8.83
C THR A 135 23.95 -38.34 -9.49
N ALA A 136 23.77 -38.30 -10.81
CA ALA A 136 23.44 -39.48 -11.63
C ALA A 136 24.63 -39.91 -12.51
N HIS A 137 25.86 -39.53 -12.14
CA HIS A 137 27.08 -39.97 -12.81
C HIS A 137 28.20 -40.26 -11.80
N VAL A 138 28.08 -41.35 -11.02
CA VAL A 138 29.19 -42.26 -10.68
C VAL A 138 28.62 -43.65 -10.47
#